data_AF-A0A5C6B175-F1
#
_entry.id   AF-A0A5C6B175-F1
#
_cell.length_a   1.000
_cell.length_b   1.000
_cell.length_c   1.000
_cell.angle_alpha   90.00
_cell.angle_beta   90.00
_cell.angle_gamma   90.00
#
_symmetry.space_group_name_H-M   'P 1'
#
loop_
_entity.id
_entity.type
_entity.pdbx_description
1 polymer ?
#
loop_
_entity_poly.entity_id
_entity_poly.type
_entity_poly.pdbx_seq_one_letter_code
_entity_poly.pdbx_strand_id
1 'polypeptide(L)'
;MIEFECPTCGKALKVRESSAGKTGKCPDCNGKIQVPDAVYDAEEVESYSTQGDDDFSSFDGYENAGTPIPREEAEGAFRHPCPVCGEMIKDSAVKCRYCGEIFDETLKKKESRHSDEDADLTTGDWVFCIICSGIACIFGIVYMIQGKPKGIKMVGISFVMQIVWGIVRVILEAAANR
;
A
#
# COMPACT_ATOMS: atom_id res chain seq x y z
N MET A 1 -21.60 -13.29 -8.74
CA MET A 1 -20.25 -13.23 -9.34
C MET A 1 -20.40 -12.44 -10.64
N ILE A 2 -19.48 -11.55 -11.02
CA ILE A 2 -19.61 -10.70 -12.22
C ILE A 2 -18.72 -11.26 -13.33
N GLU A 3 -19.30 -11.48 -14.51
CA GLU A 3 -18.61 -11.94 -15.71
C GLU A 3 -18.65 -10.84 -16.77
N PHE A 4 -17.49 -10.43 -17.27
CA PHE A 4 -17.38 -9.40 -18.30
C PHE A 4 -16.10 -9.58 -19.13
N GLU A 5 -16.04 -8.97 -20.31
CA GLU A 5 -14.88 -9.04 -21.21
C GLU A 5 -13.92 -7.86 -21.00
N CYS A 6 -12.62 -8.13 -21.07
CA CYS A 6 -11.63 -7.07 -21.02
C CYS A 6 -11.70 -6.19 -22.29
N PRO A 7 -11.88 -4.85 -22.18
CA PRO A 7 -11.96 -3.97 -23.34
C PRO A 7 -10.64 -3.83 -24.13
N THR A 8 -9.52 -4.27 -23.57
CA THR A 8 -8.19 -4.18 -24.20
C THR A 8 -7.81 -5.43 -24.99
N CYS A 9 -8.19 -6.63 -24.50
CA CYS A 9 -7.78 -7.90 -25.12
C CYS A 9 -8.94 -8.86 -25.44
N GLY A 10 -10.18 -8.52 -25.07
CA GLY A 10 -11.37 -9.32 -25.36
C GLY A 10 -11.52 -10.60 -24.54
N LYS A 11 -10.68 -10.83 -23.53
CA LYS A 11 -10.75 -12.06 -22.72
C LYS A 11 -11.84 -11.96 -21.65
N ALA A 12 -12.63 -13.02 -21.49
CA ALA A 12 -13.65 -13.13 -20.46
C ALA A 12 -13.02 -13.25 -19.06
N LEU A 13 -13.44 -12.37 -18.14
CA LEU A 13 -12.96 -12.29 -16.77
C LEU A 13 -14.09 -12.54 -15.79
N LYS A 14 -13.78 -13.31 -14.74
CA LYS A 14 -14.69 -13.65 -13.66
C LYS A 14 -14.21 -13.04 -12.36
N VAL A 15 -14.99 -12.14 -11.77
CA VAL A 15 -14.64 -11.46 -10.51
C VAL A 15 -15.78 -11.54 -9.50
N ARG A 16 -15.44 -11.31 -8.23
CA ARG A 16 -16.43 -11.24 -7.15
C ARG A 16 -17.22 -9.93 -7.23
N GLU A 17 -18.44 -9.95 -6.73
CA GLU A 17 -19.30 -8.76 -6.62
C GLU A 17 -18.67 -7.66 -5.76
N SER A 18 -17.84 -8.03 -4.78
CA SER A 18 -17.07 -7.08 -3.97
C SER A 18 -16.02 -6.27 -4.77
N SER A 19 -15.78 -6.65 -6.03
CA SER A 19 -14.93 -5.94 -6.97
C SER A 19 -15.71 -5.05 -7.93
N ALA A 20 -17.05 -4.99 -7.85
CA ALA A 20 -17.88 -4.05 -8.60
C ALA A 20 -17.41 -2.60 -8.40
N GLY A 21 -17.39 -1.81 -9.47
CA GLY A 21 -17.00 -0.39 -9.46
C GLY A 21 -15.51 -0.13 -9.18
N LYS A 22 -14.69 -1.17 -8.96
CA LYS A 22 -13.25 -1.03 -8.70
C LYS A 22 -12.44 -1.14 -9.99
N THR A 23 -11.32 -0.41 -10.03
CA THR A 23 -10.32 -0.51 -11.09
C THR A 23 -9.28 -1.56 -10.77
N GLY A 24 -9.02 -2.48 -11.69
CA GLY A 24 -8.04 -3.55 -11.57
C GLY A 24 -7.13 -3.68 -12.79
N LYS A 25 -6.23 -4.66 -12.75
CA LYS A 25 -5.39 -5.04 -13.91
C LYS A 25 -5.91 -6.35 -14.50
N CYS A 26 -5.97 -6.42 -15.82
CA CYS A 26 -6.25 -7.69 -16.51
C CYS A 26 -5.06 -8.64 -16.35
N PRO A 27 -5.26 -9.92 -15.96
CA PRO A 27 -4.17 -10.88 -15.79
C PRO A 27 -3.45 -11.25 -17.09
N ASP A 28 -4.07 -11.02 -18.26
CA ASP A 28 -3.52 -11.48 -19.55
C ASP A 28 -2.83 -10.38 -20.35
N CYS A 29 -3.39 -9.17 -20.37
CA CYS A 29 -2.80 -8.03 -21.10
C CYS A 29 -2.21 -6.96 -20.19
N ASN A 30 -2.37 -7.09 -18.87
CA ASN A 30 -1.96 -6.11 -17.87
C ASN A 30 -2.61 -4.72 -18.03
N GLY A 31 -3.64 -4.61 -18.88
CA GLY A 31 -4.40 -3.38 -19.11
C GLY A 31 -5.24 -2.99 -17.90
N LYS A 32 -5.46 -1.68 -17.71
CA LYS A 32 -6.34 -1.15 -16.66
C LYS A 32 -7.79 -1.41 -17.05
N ILE A 33 -8.50 -2.19 -16.25
CA ILE A 33 -9.91 -2.56 -16.45
C ILE A 33 -10.77 -1.97 -15.33
N GLN A 34 -11.99 -1.56 -15.66
CA GLN A 34 -13.00 -1.19 -14.67
C GLN A 34 -14.05 -2.30 -14.62
N VAL A 35 -14.34 -2.80 -13.41
CA VAL A 35 -15.38 -3.81 -13.22
C VAL A 35 -16.73 -3.07 -13.25
N PRO A 36 -17.69 -3.46 -14.12
CA PRO A 36 -19.02 -2.88 -14.13
C PRO A 36 -19.70 -2.99 -12.77
N ASP A 37 -20.53 -2.00 -12.42
CA ASP A 37 -21.37 -2.11 -11.23
C ASP A 37 -22.36 -3.26 -11.42
N ALA A 38 -22.46 -4.13 -10.42
CA ALA A 38 -23.53 -5.12 -10.38
C ALA A 38 -24.84 -4.36 -10.19
N VAL A 39 -25.64 -4.26 -11.24
CA VAL A 39 -27.02 -3.81 -11.14
C VAL A 39 -27.76 -4.90 -10.38
N TYR A 40 -28.06 -4.65 -9.10
CA TYR A 40 -29.04 -5.44 -8.38
C TYR A 40 -30.41 -4.99 -8.89
N ASP A 41 -31.10 -5.86 -9.65
CA ASP A 41 -32.52 -5.68 -9.91
C ASP A 41 -33.22 -5.70 -8.55
N ALA A 42 -33.64 -4.53 -8.09
CA ALA A 42 -34.47 -4.38 -6.91
C ALA A 42 -35.84 -4.98 -7.25
N GLU A 43 -36.09 -6.20 -6.79
CA GLU A 43 -37.46 -6.69 -6.70
C GLU A 43 -38.24 -5.77 -5.75
N GLU A 44 -39.35 -5.26 -6.26
CA GLU A 44 -40.28 -4.35 -5.60
C GLU A 44 -40.77 -4.99 -4.29
N VAL A 45 -40.40 -4.39 -3.15
CA VAL A 45 -40.87 -4.86 -1.85
C VAL A 45 -42.33 -4.45 -1.72
N GLU A 46 -43.25 -5.38 -1.99
CA GLU A 46 -44.67 -5.22 -1.66
C GLU A 46 -44.79 -4.82 -0.19
N SER A 47 -45.50 -3.71 0.01
CA SER A 47 -45.86 -3.15 1.30
C SER A 47 -46.63 -4.17 2.15
N TYR A 48 -45.96 -4.82 3.10
CA TYR A 48 -46.64 -5.48 4.21
C TYR A 48 -46.78 -4.50 5.37
N SER A 49 -47.96 -3.91 5.45
CA SER A 49 -48.46 -3.21 6.64
C SER A 49 -48.47 -4.17 7.83
N THR A 50 -47.66 -3.89 8.83
CA THR A 50 -47.90 -4.38 10.19
C THR A 50 -48.19 -3.18 11.08
N GLN A 51 -49.44 -3.08 11.50
CA GLN A 51 -49.91 -2.13 12.50
C GLN A 51 -49.55 -2.68 13.88
N GLY A 52 -49.01 -1.82 14.75
CA GLY A 52 -48.94 -2.02 16.20
C GLY A 52 -47.51 -2.08 16.75
N ASP A 53 -46.97 -1.08 17.46
CA ASP A 53 -47.33 -0.45 18.76
C ASP A 53 -46.51 -0.99 19.95
N ASP A 54 -45.24 -0.58 20.06
CA ASP A 54 -44.63 -0.24 21.37
C ASP A 54 -43.31 0.55 21.25
N ASP A 55 -43.41 1.80 21.69
CA ASP A 55 -42.50 2.51 22.59
C ASP A 55 -40.98 2.28 22.46
N PHE A 56 -40.33 3.04 21.57
CA PHE A 56 -38.93 3.42 21.74
C PHE A 56 -38.75 4.93 21.51
N SER A 57 -39.42 5.73 22.33
CA SER A 57 -39.15 7.16 22.46
C SER A 57 -38.70 7.47 23.88
N SER A 58 -37.45 7.13 24.19
CA SER A 58 -36.70 7.83 25.24
C SER A 58 -35.19 7.64 25.06
N PHE A 59 -34.62 8.46 24.19
CA PHE A 59 -33.26 8.95 24.37
C PHE A 59 -33.22 10.41 23.87
N ASP A 60 -33.83 11.28 24.65
CA ASP A 60 -33.64 12.72 24.55
C ASP A 60 -32.19 13.07 24.92
N GLY A 61 -31.56 13.94 24.13
CA GLY A 61 -30.36 14.66 24.57
C GLY A 61 -29.10 14.55 23.72
N TYR A 62 -29.20 14.62 22.40
CA TYR A 62 -28.13 15.20 21.59
C TYR A 62 -28.72 16.41 20.86
N GLU A 63 -28.56 17.57 21.48
CA GLU A 63 -28.71 18.84 20.79
C GLU A 63 -27.77 18.84 19.59
N ASN A 64 -28.40 18.95 18.43
CA ASN A 64 -27.78 19.25 17.16
C ASN A 64 -26.93 20.53 17.28
N ALA A 65 -25.66 20.38 17.64
CA ALA A 65 -24.61 21.29 17.21
C ALA A 65 -24.12 20.87 15.82
N GLY A 66 -25.06 20.56 14.93
CA GLY A 66 -24.83 20.59 13.50
C GLY A 66 -24.79 22.05 13.10
N THR A 67 -23.60 22.66 13.14
CA THR A 67 -23.39 23.88 12.38
C THR A 67 -23.83 23.57 10.95
N PRO A 68 -24.78 24.32 10.35
CA PRO A 68 -25.01 24.20 8.94
C PRO A 68 -23.70 24.66 8.30
N ILE A 69 -22.88 23.71 7.88
CA ILE A 69 -21.80 23.98 6.94
C ILE A 69 -22.54 24.60 5.75
N PRO A 70 -22.26 25.87 5.37
CA PRO A 70 -22.84 26.43 4.17
C PRO A 70 -22.57 25.44 3.05
N ARG A 71 -23.65 24.84 2.55
CA ARG A 71 -23.61 23.95 1.41
C ARG A 71 -23.47 24.87 0.21
N GLU A 72 -22.27 25.41 0.05
CA GLU A 72 -21.82 26.01 -1.20
C GLU A 72 -21.70 24.86 -2.18
N GLU A 73 -22.81 24.59 -2.84
CA GLU A 73 -22.85 23.89 -4.10
C GLU A 73 -21.82 24.52 -5.03
N ALA A 74 -20.79 23.75 -5.35
CA ALA A 74 -20.27 23.60 -6.71
C ALA A 74 -20.18 24.88 -7.57
N GLU A 75 -19.29 25.81 -7.22
CA GLU A 75 -18.77 26.77 -8.19
C GLU A 75 -17.26 26.62 -8.31
N GLY A 76 -16.86 25.69 -9.19
CA GLY A 76 -15.47 25.54 -9.63
C GLY A 76 -14.65 24.50 -8.86
N ALA A 77 -14.96 23.21 -9.04
CA ALA A 77 -13.92 22.20 -8.88
C ALA A 77 -12.90 22.38 -10.01
N PHE A 78 -11.99 23.35 -9.85
CA PHE A 78 -10.90 23.57 -10.78
C PHE A 78 -10.12 22.27 -10.92
N ARG A 79 -9.95 21.88 -12.18
CA ARG A 79 -9.25 20.67 -12.59
C ARG A 79 -8.17 21.07 -13.56
N HIS A 80 -7.00 20.47 -13.40
CA HIS A 80 -5.88 20.68 -14.28
C HIS A 80 -5.32 19.33 -14.75
N PRO A 81 -4.68 19.27 -15.93
CA PRO A 81 -4.01 18.06 -16.37
C PRO A 81 -2.80 17.79 -15.47
N CYS A 82 -2.65 16.55 -15.04
CA CYS A 82 -1.50 16.09 -14.30
C CYS A 82 -0.22 16.29 -15.14
N PRO A 83 0.85 16.91 -14.62
CA PRO A 83 2.07 17.21 -15.39
C PRO A 83 2.87 15.96 -15.80
N VAL A 84 2.56 14.79 -15.22
CA VAL A 84 3.27 13.54 -15.49
C VAL A 84 2.50 12.63 -16.44
N CYS A 85 1.19 12.47 -16.25
CA CYS A 85 0.39 11.56 -17.07
C CYS A 85 -0.69 12.23 -17.92
N GLY A 86 -0.88 13.55 -17.82
CA GLY A 86 -1.83 14.32 -18.62
C GLY A 86 -3.31 14.20 -18.21
N GLU A 87 -3.64 13.33 -17.25
CA GLU A 87 -5.03 13.08 -16.84
C GLU A 87 -5.59 14.22 -15.96
N MET A 88 -6.88 14.49 -16.06
CA MET A 88 -7.52 15.60 -15.35
C MET A 88 -7.73 15.29 -13.86
N ILE A 89 -6.99 16.00 -13.01
CA ILE A 89 -7.03 15.86 -11.54
C ILE A 89 -7.65 17.11 -10.90
N LYS A 90 -8.09 16.99 -9.64
CA LYS A 90 -8.55 18.14 -8.84
C LYS A 90 -7.35 19.03 -8.51
N ASP A 91 -7.51 20.35 -8.50
CA ASP A 91 -6.44 21.28 -8.13
C ASP A 91 -5.90 21.08 -6.71
N SER A 92 -6.73 20.55 -5.80
CA SER A 92 -6.32 20.18 -4.45
C SER A 92 -5.65 18.80 -4.34
N ALA A 93 -5.38 18.12 -5.46
CA ALA A 93 -4.85 16.75 -5.43
C ALA A 93 -3.36 16.76 -5.09
N VAL A 94 -3.03 16.26 -3.91
CA VAL A 94 -1.63 16.09 -3.45
C VAL A 94 -0.93 14.91 -4.14
N LYS A 95 -1.70 13.89 -4.56
CA LYS A 95 -1.24 12.71 -5.29
C LYS A 95 -2.17 12.44 -6.47
N CYS A 96 -1.61 12.18 -7.64
CA CYS A 96 -2.40 11.82 -8.81
C CYS A 96 -3.07 10.45 -8.61
N ARG A 97 -4.40 10.39 -8.73
CA ARG A 97 -5.16 9.12 -8.64
C ARG A 97 -4.87 8.15 -9.79
N TYR A 98 -4.37 8.65 -10.92
CA TYR A 98 -4.22 7.86 -12.16
C TYR A 98 -2.82 7.30 -12.38
N CYS A 99 -1.76 8.10 -12.11
CA CYS A 99 -0.36 7.66 -12.20
C CYS A 99 0.33 7.47 -10.85
N GLY A 100 -0.17 8.09 -9.79
CA GLY A 100 0.42 7.98 -8.45
C GLY A 100 1.55 8.97 -8.16
N GLU A 101 1.91 9.90 -9.06
CA GLU A 101 2.91 10.94 -8.74
C GLU A 101 2.40 11.81 -7.58
N ILE A 102 3.28 12.10 -6.63
CA ILE A 102 3.03 13.01 -5.50
C ILE A 102 3.66 14.36 -5.84
N PHE A 103 2.86 15.42 -5.80
CA PHE A 103 3.33 16.76 -6.16
C PHE A 103 3.89 17.53 -4.95
N ASP A 104 3.52 17.13 -3.74
CA ASP A 104 4.04 17.72 -2.50
C ASP A 104 5.42 17.15 -2.17
N GLU A 105 6.43 18.02 -2.25
CA GLU A 105 7.83 17.70 -1.98
C GLU A 105 8.05 17.23 -0.53
N THR A 106 7.27 17.74 0.42
CA THR A 106 7.37 17.34 1.83
C THR A 106 6.92 15.90 2.04
N LEU A 107 5.87 15.48 1.33
CA LEU A 107 5.38 14.11 1.38
C LEU A 107 6.29 13.16 0.60
N LYS A 108 6.82 13.60 -0.54
CA LYS A 108 7.80 12.82 -1.32
C LYS A 108 9.05 12.51 -0.48
N LYS A 109 9.53 13.47 0.30
CA LYS A 109 10.67 13.28 1.22
C LYS A 109 10.33 12.40 2.42
N LYS A 110 9.08 12.40 2.90
CA LYS A 110 8.65 11.49 3.98
C LYS A 110 8.55 10.05 3.48
N GLU A 111 8.02 9.82 2.28
CA GLU A 111 7.92 8.48 1.69
C GLU A 111 9.31 7.88 1.40
N SER A 112 10.28 8.70 0.94
CA SER A 112 11.66 8.23 0.78
C SER A 112 12.31 7.85 2.12
N ARG A 113 12.04 8.60 3.19
CA ARG A 113 12.55 8.27 4.54
C ARG A 113 11.90 7.01 5.11
N HIS A 114 10.60 6.82 4.91
CA HIS A 114 9.92 5.59 5.32
C HIS A 114 10.48 4.36 4.59
N SER A 115 10.81 4.50 3.29
CA SER A 115 11.49 3.43 2.54
C SER A 115 12.88 3.10 3.09
N ASP A 116 13.60 4.05 3.69
CA ASP A 116 14.88 3.81 4.34
C ASP A 116 14.71 3.10 5.70
N GLU A 117 13.65 3.45 6.44
CA GLU A 117 13.25 2.88 7.75
C GLU A 117 12.70 1.45 7.63
N ASP A 118 11.89 1.12 6.61
CA ASP A 118 11.39 -0.24 6.35
C ASP A 118 12.49 -1.25 5.97
N ALA A 119 13.70 -0.75 5.72
CA ALA A 119 14.90 -1.52 5.48
C ALA A 119 15.75 -1.73 6.75
N ASP A 120 15.21 -1.43 7.94
CA ASP A 120 15.76 -1.89 9.19
C ASP A 120 15.63 -3.41 9.34
N LEU A 121 16.75 -4.01 9.74
CA LEU A 121 16.87 -5.43 10.00
C LEU A 121 15.98 -5.80 11.19
N THR A 122 15.17 -6.83 11.05
CA THR A 122 14.38 -7.35 12.17
C THR A 122 15.36 -7.79 13.27
N THR A 123 14.94 -7.77 14.53
CA THR A 123 15.78 -8.29 15.64
C THR A 123 16.33 -9.68 15.35
N GLY A 124 15.56 -10.55 14.67
CA GLY A 124 16.03 -11.87 14.23
C GLY A 124 17.15 -11.84 13.20
N ASP A 125 17.14 -10.86 12.29
CA ASP A 125 18.17 -10.66 11.28
C ASP A 125 19.50 -10.20 11.92
N TRP A 126 19.41 -9.33 12.94
CA TRP A 126 20.57 -8.92 13.75
C TRP A 126 21.21 -10.10 14.48
N VAL A 127 20.40 -10.95 15.12
CA VAL A 127 20.88 -12.15 15.82
C VAL A 127 21.55 -13.13 14.85
N PHE A 128 20.98 -13.30 13.66
CA PHE A 128 21.55 -14.16 12.62
C PHE A 128 22.91 -13.65 12.11
N CYS A 129 23.04 -12.34 11.88
CA CYS A 129 24.30 -11.71 11.49
C CYS A 129 25.40 -11.83 12.55
N ILE A 130 25.05 -11.78 13.83
CA ILE A 130 26.02 -11.85 14.95
C ILE A 130 26.48 -13.28 15.22
N ILE A 131 25.56 -14.26 15.20
CA ILE A 131 25.86 -15.64 15.58
C ILE A 131 26.42 -16.44 14.39
N CYS A 132 26.06 -16.08 13.16
CA CYS A 132 26.44 -16.87 11.98
C CYS A 132 26.79 -16.00 10.77
N SER A 133 27.84 -15.18 10.92
CA SER A 133 28.31 -14.22 9.91
C SER A 133 28.57 -14.83 8.52
N GLY A 134 29.04 -16.07 8.44
CA GLY A 134 29.24 -16.77 7.17
C GLY A 134 27.94 -17.13 6.45
N ILE A 135 26.95 -17.64 7.19
CA ILE A 135 25.66 -18.04 6.62
C ILE A 135 24.84 -16.78 6.29
N ALA A 136 24.85 -15.77 7.15
CA ALA A 136 24.19 -14.48 6.93
C ALA A 136 24.68 -13.77 5.66
N CYS A 137 25.98 -13.84 5.37
CA CYS A 137 26.55 -13.27 4.14
C CYS A 137 25.99 -13.94 2.88
N ILE A 138 25.83 -15.27 2.89
CA ILE A 138 25.26 -16.03 1.76
C ILE A 138 23.80 -15.66 1.53
N PHE A 139 22.97 -15.62 2.58
CA PHE A 139 21.57 -15.20 2.46
C PHE A 139 21.46 -13.73 2.00
N GLY A 140 22.34 -12.86 2.47
CA GLY A 140 22.44 -11.47 2.00
C GLY A 140 22.70 -11.37 0.50
N ILE A 141 23.64 -12.16 -0.03
CA ILE A 141 23.96 -12.21 -1.47
C ILE A 141 22.76 -12.73 -2.26
N VAL A 142 22.08 -13.77 -1.78
CA VAL A 142 20.85 -14.29 -2.41
C VAL A 142 19.76 -13.21 -2.46
N TYR A 143 19.59 -12.43 -1.38
CA TYR A 143 18.63 -11.31 -1.36
C TYR A 143 19.05 -10.13 -2.24
N MET A 144 20.36 -9.89 -2.39
CA MET A 144 20.90 -8.91 -3.33
C MET A 144 20.59 -9.30 -4.77
N ILE A 145 20.75 -10.58 -5.13
CA ILE A 145 20.42 -11.11 -6.47
C ILE A 145 18.91 -11.03 -6.74
N GLN A 146 18.07 -11.19 -5.72
CA GLN A 146 16.61 -11.02 -5.81
C GLN A 146 16.16 -9.56 -5.94
N GLY A 147 17.09 -8.58 -5.96
CA GLY A 147 16.77 -7.15 -6.06
C GLY A 147 16.07 -6.59 -4.82
N LYS A 148 16.10 -7.31 -3.69
CA LYS A 148 15.50 -6.84 -2.44
C LYS A 148 16.47 -5.84 -1.80
N PRO A 149 16.03 -4.60 -1.48
CA PRO A 149 16.91 -3.56 -0.94
C PRO A 149 17.56 -3.95 0.41
N LYS A 150 16.94 -4.90 1.14
CA LYS A 150 17.45 -5.45 2.40
C LYS A 150 18.75 -6.25 2.24
N GLY A 151 18.99 -6.84 1.06
CA GLY A 151 20.17 -7.70 0.82
C GLY A 151 21.50 -6.94 0.89
N ILE A 152 21.56 -5.72 0.37
CA ILE A 152 22.78 -4.90 0.38
C ILE A 152 23.20 -4.53 1.82
N LYS A 153 22.24 -4.13 2.67
CA LYS A 153 22.51 -3.81 4.08
C LYS A 153 23.00 -5.04 4.86
N MET A 154 22.38 -6.22 4.63
CA MET A 154 22.78 -7.51 5.22
C MET A 154 24.21 -7.92 4.86
N VAL A 155 24.59 -7.79 3.59
CA VAL A 155 25.95 -8.14 3.11
C VAL A 155 26.99 -7.19 3.71
N GLY A 156 26.72 -5.89 3.72
CA GLY A 156 27.62 -4.89 4.30
C GLY A 156 27.91 -5.15 5.78
N ILE A 157 26.87 -5.38 6.58
CA ILE A 157 27.01 -5.66 8.03
C ILE A 157 27.74 -7.00 8.27
N SER A 158 27.44 -8.03 7.48
CA SER A 158 28.09 -9.34 7.61
C SER A 158 29.60 -9.27 7.31
N PHE A 159 30.00 -8.52 6.29
CA PHE A 159 31.41 -8.34 5.93
C PHE A 159 32.19 -7.58 7.02
N VAL A 160 31.61 -6.53 7.58
CA VAL A 160 32.21 -5.78 8.70
C VAL A 160 32.42 -6.69 9.91
N MET A 161 31.41 -7.48 10.29
CA MET A 161 31.56 -8.41 11.42
C MET A 161 32.62 -9.50 11.17
N GLN A 162 32.78 -9.94 9.92
CA GLN A 162 33.81 -10.90 9.55
C GLN A 162 35.23 -10.34 9.69
N ILE A 163 35.42 -9.07 9.30
CA ILE A 163 36.68 -8.36 9.50
C ILE A 163 36.98 -8.20 10.99
N VAL A 164 35.99 -7.77 11.78
CA VAL A 164 36.15 -7.58 13.24
C VAL A 164 36.53 -8.89 13.93
N TRP A 165 35.83 -9.99 13.64
CA TRP A 165 36.17 -11.31 14.20
C TRP A 165 37.53 -11.83 13.73
N GLY A 166 37.92 -11.55 12.48
CA GLY A 166 39.25 -11.86 11.97
C GLY A 166 40.35 -11.13 12.74
N ILE A 167 40.17 -9.83 13.00
CA ILE A 167 41.11 -9.03 13.79
C ILE A 167 41.19 -9.55 15.23
N VAL A 168 40.05 -9.86 15.86
CA VAL A 168 40.02 -10.43 17.23
C VAL A 168 40.78 -11.75 17.28
N ARG A 169 40.60 -12.65 16.30
CA ARG A 169 41.38 -13.89 16.21
C ARG A 169 42.88 -13.65 16.10
N VAL A 170 43.30 -12.75 15.20
CA VAL A 170 44.72 -12.41 15.04
C VAL A 170 45.32 -11.86 16.33
N ILE A 171 44.58 -11.01 17.06
CA ILE A 171 45.01 -10.47 18.35
C ILE A 171 45.11 -11.58 19.40
N LEU A 172 44.13 -12.48 19.49
CA LEU A 172 44.15 -13.60 20.44
C LEU A 172 45.29 -14.56 20.14
N GLU A 173 45.54 -14.89 18.87
CA GLU A 173 46.68 -15.71 18.46
C GLU A 173 48.01 -15.02 18.78
N ALA A 174 48.12 -13.72 18.50
CA ALA A 174 49.31 -12.94 18.84
C ALA A 174 49.55 -12.82 20.36
N ALA A 175 48.48 -12.84 21.17
CA ALA A 175 48.56 -12.84 22.63
C ALA A 175 48.85 -14.23 23.20
N ALA A 176 48.36 -15.30 22.56
CA ALA A 176 48.61 -16.68 22.96
C ALA A 176 49.99 -17.20 22.51
N ASN A 177 50.57 -16.61 21.46
CA ASN A 177 51.89 -16.91 20.93
C ASN A 177 53.00 -16.01 21.53
N ARG A 178 52.67 -15.24 22.58
CA ARG A 178 53.61 -14.51 23.43
C ARG A 178 53.76 -15.24 24.76
#